data_AF-A0A517NL32-F1
#
_entry.id   AF-A0A517NL32-F1
#
_cell.length_a   1.000
_cell.length_b   1.000
_cell.length_c   1.000
_cell.angle_alpha   90.00
_cell.angle_beta   90.00
_cell.angle_gamma   90.00
#
_symmetry.space_group_name_H-M   'P 1'
#
loop_
_entity.id
_entity.type
_entity.pdbx_description
1 polymer ?
#
loop_
_entity_poly.entity_id
_entity_poly.type
_entity_poly.pdbx_seq_one_letter_code
_entity_poly.pdbx_strand_id
1 'polypeptide(L)'
;MAFNLGRVTDCESRLQRDFVEFARQWADVREHWQDQRRVQFEKDHLTTLGPSLNRFAAALRDFSDTVRKADRALQEDSQSLND
;
A
#
# COMPACT_ATOMS: atom_id res chain seq x y z
N MET A 1 -1.66 -15.91 20.06
CA MET A 1 -0.48 -15.20 19.55
C MET A 1 -1.03 -14.08 18.67
N ALA A 2 -0.95 -12.81 19.09
CA ALA A 2 -1.57 -11.71 18.35
C ALA A 2 -0.72 -11.34 17.12
N PHE A 3 -1.34 -11.30 15.95
CA PHE A 3 -0.64 -10.90 14.73
C PHE A 3 -0.26 -9.41 14.81
N ASN A 4 1.02 -9.07 14.57
CA ASN A 4 1.51 -7.70 14.69
C ASN A 4 1.12 -6.85 13.47
N LEU A 5 -0.13 -6.41 13.45
CA LEU A 5 -0.70 -5.57 12.41
C LEU A 5 -0.05 -4.18 12.34
N GLY A 6 0.49 -3.68 13.45
CA GLY A 6 1.10 -2.35 13.54
C GLY A 6 2.23 -2.19 12.52
N ARG A 7 3.11 -3.19 12.42
CA ARG A 7 4.20 -3.16 11.43
C ARG A 7 3.70 -3.11 9.98
N VAL A 8 2.57 -3.78 9.69
CA VAL A 8 1.98 -3.81 8.34
C VAL A 8 1.40 -2.44 8.01
N THR A 9 0.68 -1.82 8.94
CA THR A 9 0.12 -0.46 8.79
C THR A 9 1.21 0.60 8.66
N ASP A 10 2.32 0.47 9.40
CA ASP A 10 3.47 1.37 9.29
C ASP A 10 4.12 1.27 7.90
N CYS A 11 4.29 0.05 7.38
CA CYS A 11 4.78 -0.18 6.03
C CYS A 11 3.85 0.40 4.96
N GLU A 12 2.53 0.22 5.08
CA GLU A 12 1.53 0.84 4.20
C GLU A 12 1.69 2.36 4.17
N SER A 13 1.76 2.96 5.35
CA SER A 13 1.85 4.42 5.51
C SER A 13 3.14 4.98 4.91
N ARG A 14 4.26 4.25 5.04
CA ARG A 14 5.53 4.62 4.41
C ARG A 14 5.44 4.57 2.90
N LEU A 15 4.93 3.47 2.34
CA LEU A 15 4.79 3.31 0.88
C LEU A 15 3.89 4.39 0.26
N GLN A 16 2.81 4.78 0.94
CA GLN A 16 1.95 5.88 0.48
C GLN A 16 2.70 7.22 0.45
N ARG A 17 3.49 7.52 1.49
CA ARG A 17 4.29 8.76 1.53
C ARG A 17 5.36 8.77 0.44
N ASP A 18 6.12 7.70 0.30
CA ASP A 18 7.18 7.58 -0.68
C ASP A 18 6.64 7.72 -2.11
N PHE A 19 5.43 7.21 -2.37
CA PHE A 19 4.77 7.39 -3.67
C PHE A 19 4.33 8.83 -3.94
N VAL A 20 3.77 9.53 -2.94
CA VAL A 20 3.42 10.94 -3.06
C VAL A 20 4.67 11.80 -3.32
N GLU A 21 5.77 11.49 -2.63
CA GLU A 21 7.04 12.15 -2.84
C GLU A 21 7.58 11.89 -4.25
N PHE A 22 7.55 10.63 -4.71
CA PHE A 22 7.90 10.28 -6.09
C PHE A 22 7.07 11.07 -7.11
N ALA A 23 5.75 11.15 -6.92
CA ALA A 23 4.88 11.87 -7.84
C ALA A 23 5.22 13.37 -7.90
N ARG A 24 5.60 13.96 -6.77
CA ARG A 24 6.08 15.35 -6.70
C ARG A 24 7.40 15.52 -7.43
N GLN A 25 8.41 14.70 -7.12
CA GLN A 25 9.71 14.75 -7.79
C GLN A 25 9.57 14.54 -9.30
N TRP A 26 8.70 13.63 -9.72
CA TRP A 26 8.39 13.41 -11.13
C TRP A 26 7.79 14.67 -11.77
N ALA A 27 6.85 15.36 -11.10
CA ALA A 27 6.29 16.61 -11.60
C ALA A 27 7.39 17.65 -11.89
N ASP A 28 8.33 17.85 -10.97
CA ASP A 28 9.46 18.77 -11.12
C ASP A 28 10.38 18.37 -12.29
N VAL A 29 10.64 17.07 -12.46
CA VAL A 29 11.44 16.54 -13.59
C VAL A 29 10.77 16.83 -14.93
N ARG A 30 9.44 16.70 -15.02
CA ARG A 30 8.71 16.95 -16.28
C ARG A 30 8.74 18.40 -16.74
N GLU A 31 8.91 19.34 -15.82
CA GLU A 31 9.06 20.76 -16.16
C GLU A 31 10.35 21.00 -16.97
N HIS A 32 11.41 20.23 -16.68
CA HIS A 32 12.72 20.39 -17.28
C HIS A 32 12.98 19.41 -18.44
N TRP A 33 12.45 18.19 -18.33
CA TRP A 33 12.61 17.15 -19.35
C TRP A 33 11.42 17.13 -20.30
N GLN A 34 11.51 17.88 -21.41
CA GLN A 34 10.38 18.10 -22.32
C GLN A 34 10.46 17.35 -23.66
N ASP A 35 11.36 16.37 -23.78
CA ASP A 35 11.56 15.65 -25.05
C ASP A 35 10.63 14.43 -25.22
N GLN A 36 10.74 13.80 -26.39
CA GLN A 36 9.97 12.58 -26.71
C GLN A 36 10.33 11.38 -25.82
N ARG A 37 11.56 11.34 -25.27
CA ARG A 37 11.99 10.25 -24.38
C ARG A 37 11.32 10.33 -23.02
N ARG A 38 10.97 11.53 -22.55
CA ARG A 38 10.10 11.68 -21.38
C ARG A 38 8.73 11.02 -21.62
N VAL A 39 8.08 11.35 -22.75
CA VAL A 39 6.74 10.81 -23.10
C VAL A 39 6.77 9.29 -23.24
N GLN A 40 7.69 8.81 -24.08
CA GLN A 40 8.52 7.63 -23.86
C GLN A 40 8.30 6.82 -22.56
N PHE A 41 9.08 7.26 -21.58
CA PHE A 41 9.22 6.71 -20.26
C PHE A 41 7.92 6.74 -19.45
N GLU A 42 7.15 7.82 -19.51
CA GLU A 42 5.87 7.90 -18.79
C GLU A 42 4.91 6.81 -19.22
N LYS A 43 4.80 6.64 -20.54
CA LYS A 43 3.90 5.67 -21.15
C LYS A 43 4.31 4.25 -20.78
N ASP A 44 5.59 3.93 -20.85
CA ASP A 44 6.07 2.56 -20.70
C ASP A 44 6.23 2.13 -19.23
N HIS A 45 6.52 3.07 -18.33
CA HIS A 45 6.93 2.73 -16.96
C HIS A 45 6.09 3.36 -15.86
N LEU A 46 5.47 4.53 -16.08
CA LEU A 46 4.79 5.26 -15.00
C LEU A 46 3.27 5.16 -15.03
N THR A 47 2.66 5.01 -16.21
CA THR A 47 1.19 4.92 -16.35
C THR A 47 0.58 3.79 -15.50
N THR A 48 1.27 2.66 -15.38
CA THR A 48 0.79 1.50 -14.61
C THR A 48 1.10 1.58 -13.11
N LEU A 49 2.00 2.48 -12.70
CA LEU A 49 2.52 2.51 -11.34
C LEU A 49 1.46 2.96 -10.33
N GLY A 50 0.77 4.07 -10.60
CA GLY A 50 -0.31 4.58 -9.74
C GLY A 50 -1.45 3.57 -9.53
N PRO A 51 -2.05 3.03 -10.59
CA PRO A 51 -3.08 1.98 -10.46
C PRO A 51 -2.59 0.74 -9.71
N SER A 52 -1.34 0.32 -9.91
CA SER A 52 -0.78 -0.84 -9.22
C SER A 52 -0.62 -0.61 -7.72
N LEU A 53 -0.17 0.58 -7.32
CA LEU A 53 -0.07 0.97 -5.91
C LEU A 53 -1.43 1.09 -5.24
N ASN A 54 -2.44 1.65 -5.94
CA ASN A 54 -3.80 1.69 -5.42
C ASN A 54 -4.37 0.29 -5.16
N ARG A 55 -4.15 -0.65 -6.10
CA ARG A 55 -4.54 -2.06 -5.92
C ARG A 55 -3.79 -2.71 -4.75
N PHE A 56 -2.50 -2.45 -4.63
CA PHE A 56 -1.69 -2.98 -3.54
C PHE A 56 -2.17 -2.46 -2.17
N ALA A 57 -2.42 -1.16 -2.04
CA ALA A 57 -2.95 -0.57 -0.81
C ALA A 57 -4.34 -1.13 -0.45
N ALA A 58 -5.22 -1.34 -1.44
CA ALA A 58 -6.50 -2.01 -1.21
C ALA A 58 -6.31 -3.44 -0.67
N ALA A 59 -5.48 -4.25 -1.33
CA ALA A 59 -5.20 -5.62 -0.89
C ALA A 59 -4.59 -5.68 0.53
N LEU A 60 -3.75 -4.71 0.89
CA LEU A 60 -3.13 -4.64 2.22
C LEU A 60 -4.14 -4.30 3.32
N ARG A 61 -5.12 -3.44 3.01
CA ARG A 61 -6.25 -3.15 3.91
C ARG A 61 -7.15 -4.37 4.09
N ASP A 62 -7.50 -5.05 3.00
CA ASP A 62 -8.31 -6.27 3.05
C ASP A 62 -7.62 -7.37 3.87
N PHE A 63 -6.31 -7.53 3.68
CA PHE A 63 -5.48 -8.43 4.49
C PHE A 63 -5.53 -8.07 5.97
N SER A 64 -5.30 -6.80 6.29
CA SER A 64 -5.30 -6.31 7.68
C SER A 64 -6.64 -6.54 8.38
N ASP A 65 -7.75 -6.32 7.67
CA ASP A 65 -9.10 -6.55 8.19
C ASP A 65 -9.41 -8.03 8.36
N THR A 66 -8.95 -8.87 7.44
CA THR A 66 -9.09 -10.33 7.55
C THR A 66 -8.36 -10.85 8.79
N VAL A 67 -7.14 -10.39 9.02
CA VAL A 67 -6.39 -10.75 10.22
C VAL A 67 -7.09 -10.30 11.50
N ARG A 68 -7.61 -9.06 11.55
CA ARG A 68 -8.37 -8.56 12.72
C ARG A 68 -9.64 -9.37 13.00
N LYS A 69 -10.28 -9.90 11.96
CA LYS A 69 -11.45 -10.79 12.11
C LYS A 69 -11.03 -12.15 12.65
N ALA A 70 -9.96 -12.73 12.11
CA ALA A 70 -9.42 -14.01 12.57
C ALA A 70 -8.95 -13.93 14.04
N ASP A 71 -8.24 -12.87 14.43
CA ASP A 71 -7.77 -12.69 15.81
C ASP A 71 -8.94 -12.59 16.80
N ARG A 72 -10.04 -11.91 16.41
CA ARG A 72 -11.28 -11.85 17.20
C ARG A 72 -11.95 -13.23 17.35
N ALA A 73 -12.11 -13.96 16.25
CA ALA A 73 -12.70 -15.30 16.28
C ALA A 73 -11.89 -16.25 17.18
N LEU A 74 -10.56 -16.21 17.11
CA LEU A 74 -9.70 -17.02 17.97
C LEU A 74 -9.82 -16.65 19.47
N GLN A 75 -10.04 -15.37 19.78
CA GLN A 75 -10.28 -14.93 21.16
C GLN A 75 -11.64 -15.40 21.68
N GLU A 76 -12.70 -15.29 20.88
CA GLU A 76 -14.05 -15.77 21.21
C GLU A 76 -14.08 -17.29 21.44
N ASP A 77 -13.42 -18.07 20.57
CA ASP A 77 -13.28 -19.52 20.72
C ASP A 77 -12.51 -19.88 22.01
N SER A 78 -11.45 -19.14 22.34
CA SER A 78 -10.68 -19.37 23.56
C SER A 78 -11.44 -19.04 24.85
N GLN A 79 -12.41 -18.13 24.78
CA GLN A 79 -13.23 -17.73 25.92
C GLN A 79 -14.36 -18.73 26.18
N SER A 80 -14.99 -19.23 25.12
CA SER A 80 -16.07 -20.23 25.20
C SER A 80 -15.61 -21.64 25.66
N LEU A 81 -14.32 -21.95 25.57
CA LEU A 81 -13.73 -23.20 26.07
C LEU A 81 -13.40 -23.17 27.58
N ASN A 82 -13.44 -22.00 28.23
CA ASN A 82 -13.11 -21.84 29.64
C ASN A 82 -14.34 -21.60 30.55
N ASP A 83 -15.54 -21.47 29.96
CA ASP A 83 -16.84 -21.45 30.65
C ASP A 83 -17.51 -22.84 30.57
#